data_AF-A0A520BSG8-F1
#
_entry.id   AF-A0A520BSG8-F1
#
_cell.length_a   1.000
_cell.length_b   1.000
_cell.length_c   1.000
_cell.angle_alpha   90.00
_cell.angle_beta   90.00
_cell.angle_gamma   90.00
#
_symmetry.space_group_name_H-M   'P 1'
#
loop_
_entity.id
_entity.type
_entity.pdbx_description
1 polymer ?
#
loop_
_entity_poly.entity_id
_entity_poly.type
_entity_poly.pdbx_seq_one_letter_code
_entity_poly.pdbx_strand_id
1 'polypeptide(L)'
;MKKGNEQFSQLAYSEAIISLEKAVEKGLGNPSIYAQLAESYYANADYKNAAQWFLRLEKAQEKLEPLQYFKLSQSLKSIGNYEEATKKIARIPQYSSVDIQKALKNIEKNSGRYQIKLASFNSESADFSPAFYKEKIVFTSSRDTGAAFKRKHTWTNESFT
;
A
#
# COMPACT_ATOMS: atom_id res chain seq x y z
N MET A 1 17.33 -15.99 2.03
CA MET A 1 16.52 -16.33 0.86
C MET A 1 15.30 -17.16 1.25
N LYS A 2 15.45 -18.46 1.58
CA LYS A 2 14.32 -19.37 1.86
C LYS A 2 13.31 -18.81 2.90
N LYS A 3 13.82 -18.33 4.04
CA LYS A 3 13.00 -17.76 5.11
C LYS A 3 12.11 -16.57 4.70
N GLY A 4 12.66 -15.60 3.96
CA GLY A 4 11.90 -14.41 3.52
C GLY A 4 10.78 -14.78 2.55
N ASN A 5 11.08 -15.67 1.60
CA ASN A 5 10.08 -16.18 0.66
C ASN A 5 8.97 -16.98 1.37
N GLU A 6 9.33 -17.80 2.36
CA GLU A 6 8.36 -18.55 3.17
C GLU A 6 7.44 -17.60 3.95
N GLN A 7 7.99 -16.58 4.61
CA GLN A 7 7.22 -15.55 5.33
C GLN A 7 6.28 -14.80 4.39
N PHE A 8 6.77 -14.40 3.21
CA PHE A 8 5.96 -13.75 2.19
C PHE A 8 4.78 -14.64 1.74
N SER A 9 5.05 -15.92 1.51
CA SER A 9 4.03 -16.90 1.06
C SER A 9 2.98 -17.16 2.15
N GLN A 10 3.34 -16.95 3.41
CA GLN A 10 2.44 -17.01 4.57
C GLN A 10 1.76 -15.68 4.88
N LEU A 11 1.93 -14.66 4.03
CA LEU A 11 1.37 -13.31 4.21
C LEU A 11 1.91 -12.60 5.47
N ALA A 12 3.02 -13.08 6.02
CA ALA A 12 3.75 -12.49 7.14
C ALA A 12 4.63 -11.35 6.62
N TYR A 13 3.99 -10.33 6.05
CA TYR A 13 4.67 -9.28 5.27
C TYR A 13 5.64 -8.46 6.10
N SER A 14 5.30 -8.11 7.34
CA SER A 14 6.21 -7.37 8.21
C SER A 14 7.51 -8.14 8.47
N GLU A 15 7.44 -9.45 8.72
CA GLU A 15 8.65 -10.26 8.89
C GLU A 15 9.36 -10.54 7.55
N ALA A 16 8.60 -10.71 6.47
CA ALA A 16 9.15 -10.90 5.13
C ALA A 16 9.99 -9.70 4.70
N ILE A 17 9.51 -8.47 4.92
CA ILE A 17 10.24 -7.23 4.66
C ILE A 17 11.62 -7.28 5.32
N ILE A 18 11.67 -7.52 6.64
CA ILE A 18 12.93 -7.57 7.40
C ILE A 18 13.89 -8.61 6.82
N SER A 19 13.40 -9.81 6.51
CA SER A 19 14.23 -10.89 5.98
C SER A 19 14.73 -10.61 4.56
N LEU A 20 13.89 -10.00 3.72
CA LEU A 20 14.19 -9.73 2.32
C LEU A 20 15.10 -8.51 2.16
N GLU A 21 14.92 -7.44 2.95
CA GLU A 21 15.83 -6.29 2.96
C GLU A 21 17.26 -6.71 3.35
N LYS A 22 17.39 -7.51 4.42
CA LYS A 22 18.68 -8.09 4.81
C LYS A 22 19.32 -8.93 3.71
N ALA A 23 18.52 -9.58 2.86
CA ALA A 23 19.05 -10.31 1.71
C ALA A 23 19.59 -9.35 0.64
N VAL A 24 18.88 -8.25 0.37
CA VAL A 24 19.36 -7.20 -0.55
C VAL A 24 20.64 -6.54 -0.04
N GLU A 25 20.71 -6.20 1.25
CA GLU A 25 21.92 -5.64 1.90
C GLU A 25 23.14 -6.54 1.76
N LYS A 26 22.93 -7.87 1.78
CA LYS A 26 23.97 -8.87 1.56
C LYS A 26 24.31 -9.10 0.07
N GLY A 27 23.78 -8.29 -0.83
CA GLY A 27 24.03 -8.40 -2.27
C GLY A 27 23.24 -9.49 -2.99
N LEU A 28 22.25 -10.11 -2.33
CA LEU A 28 21.44 -11.19 -2.93
C LEU A 28 20.22 -10.66 -3.70
N GLY A 29 20.11 -9.34 -3.86
CA GLY A 29 19.01 -8.65 -4.54
C GLY A 29 18.81 -9.15 -5.97
N ASN A 30 17.58 -9.51 -6.31
CA ASN A 30 17.18 -9.96 -7.64
C ASN A 30 15.70 -9.60 -7.89
N PRO A 31 15.20 -9.69 -9.13
CA PRO A 31 13.82 -9.33 -9.44
C PRO A 31 12.76 -10.00 -8.57
N SER A 32 12.94 -11.27 -8.19
CA SER A 32 11.98 -11.96 -7.31
C SER A 32 11.93 -11.32 -5.92
N ILE A 33 13.08 -10.97 -5.34
CA ILE A 33 13.14 -10.26 -4.05
C ILE A 33 12.51 -8.88 -4.14
N TYR A 34 12.82 -8.12 -5.21
CA TYR A 34 12.27 -6.77 -5.37
C TYR A 34 10.75 -6.79 -5.53
N ALA A 35 10.20 -7.78 -6.25
CA ALA A 35 8.76 -7.98 -6.36
C ALA A 35 8.11 -8.31 -5.01
N GLN A 36 8.70 -9.23 -4.24
CA GLN A 36 8.19 -9.59 -2.91
C GLN A 36 8.26 -8.43 -1.91
N LEU A 37 9.35 -7.64 -1.93
CA LEU A 37 9.46 -6.44 -1.11
C LEU A 37 8.41 -5.40 -1.49
N ALA A 38 8.28 -5.10 -2.77
CA ALA A 38 7.29 -4.15 -3.26
C ALA A 38 5.87 -4.56 -2.86
N GLU A 39 5.52 -5.83 -3.04
CA GLU A 39 4.22 -6.38 -2.67
C GLU A 39 3.99 -6.36 -1.16
N SER A 40 4.99 -6.69 -0.34
CA SER A 40 4.87 -6.68 1.12
C SER A 40 4.64 -5.27 1.66
N TYR A 41 5.40 -4.28 1.15
CA TYR A 41 5.20 -2.88 1.52
C TYR A 41 3.85 -2.36 1.03
N TYR A 42 3.44 -2.73 -0.19
CA TYR A 42 2.13 -2.37 -0.74
C TYR A 42 0.97 -2.92 0.10
N ALA A 43 1.08 -4.19 0.53
CA ALA A 43 0.10 -4.85 1.39
C ALA A 43 -0.02 -4.20 2.78
N ASN A 44 1.02 -3.53 3.24
CA ASN A 44 1.04 -2.75 4.49
C ASN A 44 0.73 -1.26 4.28
N ALA A 45 0.22 -0.89 3.10
CA ALA A 45 -0.09 0.50 2.71
C ALA A 45 1.11 1.47 2.81
N ASP A 46 2.34 0.96 2.92
CA ASP A 46 3.55 1.75 2.82
C ASP A 46 3.90 1.97 1.34
N TYR A 47 3.11 2.82 0.71
CA TYR A 47 3.21 3.12 -0.70
C TYR A 47 4.53 3.80 -1.08
N LYS A 48 5.18 4.47 -0.14
CA LYS A 48 6.48 5.10 -0.37
C LYS A 48 7.54 4.04 -0.62
N ASN A 49 7.66 3.06 0.26
CA ASN A 49 8.63 1.98 0.08
C ASN A 49 8.21 1.02 -1.04
N ALA A 50 6.91 0.75 -1.19
CA ALA A 50 6.41 -0.05 -2.31
C ALA A 50 6.82 0.54 -3.67
N ALA A 51 6.62 1.85 -3.87
CA ALA A 51 7.03 2.52 -5.12
C ALA A 51 8.53 2.39 -5.39
N GLN A 52 9.39 2.52 -4.35
CA GLN A 52 10.82 2.37 -4.51
C GLN A 52 11.21 0.97 -5.00
N TRP A 53 10.64 -0.08 -4.40
CA TRP A 53 10.95 -1.46 -4.78
C TRP A 53 10.34 -1.83 -6.13
N PHE A 54 9.14 -1.36 -6.47
CA PHE A 54 8.58 -1.54 -7.81
C PHE A 54 9.41 -0.84 -8.90
N LEU A 55 9.93 0.36 -8.65
CA LEU A 55 10.84 1.03 -9.58
C LEU A 55 12.17 0.28 -9.73
N ARG A 56 12.68 -0.32 -8.64
CA ARG A 56 13.87 -1.17 -8.70
C ARG A 56 13.62 -2.46 -9.47
N LEU A 57 12.43 -3.04 -9.33
CA LEU A 57 11.98 -4.17 -10.13
C LEU A 57 11.89 -3.80 -11.61
N GLU A 58 11.29 -2.66 -11.94
CA GLU A 58 11.17 -2.14 -13.31
C GLU A 58 12.54 -1.90 -13.96
N LYS A 59 13.56 -1.49 -13.18
CA LYS A 59 14.93 -1.37 -13.70
C LYS A 59 15.61 -2.71 -13.92
N ALA A 60 15.21 -3.75 -13.19
CA ALA A 60 15.82 -5.07 -13.21
C ALA A 60 15.14 -6.04 -14.19
N GLN A 61 14.01 -5.65 -14.79
CA GLN A 61 13.25 -6.44 -15.76
C GLN A 61 12.85 -5.56 -16.94
N GLU A 62 12.85 -6.11 -18.15
CA GLU A 62 12.49 -5.34 -19.35
C GLU A 62 11.03 -4.86 -19.33
N LYS A 63 10.13 -5.62 -18.69
CA LYS A 63 8.70 -5.33 -18.61
C LYS A 63 8.11 -5.89 -17.32
N LEU A 64 7.23 -5.11 -16.70
CA LEU A 64 6.43 -5.56 -15.57
C LEU A 64 5.10 -6.18 -16.02
N GLU A 65 4.52 -7.00 -15.16
CA GLU A 65 3.15 -7.49 -15.34
C GLU A 65 2.14 -6.34 -15.19
N PRO A 66 0.97 -6.39 -15.87
CA PRO A 66 -0.04 -5.32 -15.77
C PRO A 66 -0.43 -4.96 -14.33
N LEU A 67 -0.57 -5.96 -13.45
CA LEU A 67 -0.90 -5.73 -12.05
C LEU A 67 0.24 -5.00 -11.30
N GLN A 68 1.50 -5.26 -11.64
CA GLN A 68 2.64 -4.56 -11.04
C GLN A 68 2.70 -3.10 -11.52
N TYR A 69 2.41 -2.83 -12.81
CA TYR A 69 2.25 -1.45 -13.28
C TYR A 69 1.11 -0.72 -12.57
N PHE A 70 -0.02 -1.40 -12.33
CA PHE A 70 -1.14 -0.84 -11.59
C PHE A 70 -0.74 -0.48 -10.16
N LYS A 71 -0.13 -1.42 -9.42
CA LYS A 71 0.31 -1.20 -8.03
C LYS A 71 1.39 -0.13 -7.91
N LEU A 72 2.35 -0.10 -8.84
CA LEU A 72 3.36 0.96 -8.94
C LEU A 72 2.70 2.32 -9.19
N SER A 73 1.80 2.42 -10.17
CA SER A 73 1.06 3.65 -10.46
C SER A 73 0.28 4.13 -9.24
N GLN A 74 -0.44 3.23 -8.56
CA GLN A 74 -1.18 3.57 -7.36
C GLN A 74 -0.25 4.06 -6.25
N SER A 75 0.89 3.39 -6.05
CA SER A 75 1.87 3.76 -5.03
C SER A 75 2.46 5.15 -5.29
N LEU A 76 2.83 5.44 -6.55
CA LEU A 76 3.30 6.75 -6.99
C LEU A 76 2.24 7.85 -6.79
N LYS A 77 0.97 7.55 -7.09
CA LYS A 77 -0.15 8.46 -6.85
C LYS A 77 -0.31 8.78 -5.37
N SER A 78 -0.23 7.78 -4.50
CA SER A 78 -0.37 7.94 -3.04
C SER A 78 0.70 8.85 -2.43
N ILE A 79 1.88 8.94 -3.05
CA ILE A 79 2.96 9.82 -2.62
C ILE A 79 3.01 11.15 -3.41
N GLY A 80 1.99 11.45 -4.20
CA GLY A 80 1.85 12.70 -4.95
C GLY A 80 2.63 12.77 -6.28
N ASN A 81 3.24 11.68 -6.73
CA ASN A 81 3.94 11.63 -8.01
C ASN A 81 3.00 11.26 -9.17
N TYR A 82 2.08 12.17 -9.48
CA TYR A 82 0.99 11.94 -10.45
C TYR A 82 1.47 11.76 -11.89
N GLU A 83 2.52 12.47 -12.28
CA GLU A 83 3.05 12.40 -13.65
C GLU A 83 3.62 11.01 -13.95
N GLU A 84 4.49 10.49 -13.08
CA GLU A 84 5.02 9.14 -13.24
C GLU A 84 3.93 8.09 -13.09
N ALA A 85 3.01 8.26 -12.12
CA ALA A 85 1.86 7.36 -11.98
C ALA A 85 1.06 7.22 -13.28
N THR A 86 0.84 8.33 -13.99
CA THR A 86 0.13 8.37 -15.27
C THR A 86 0.91 7.63 -16.37
N LYS A 87 2.23 7.80 -16.43
CA LYS A 87 3.08 7.05 -17.36
C LYS A 87 3.04 5.55 -17.09
N LYS A 88 3.03 5.13 -15.82
CA LYS A 88 3.00 3.71 -15.43
C LYS A 88 1.67 3.05 -15.76
N ILE A 89 0.53 3.70 -15.46
CA ILE A 89 -0.79 3.12 -15.76
C ILE A 89 -1.05 3.01 -17.27
N ALA A 90 -0.52 3.94 -18.06
CA ALA A 90 -0.62 3.91 -19.53
C ALA A 90 0.09 2.71 -20.18
N ARG A 91 0.98 2.00 -19.45
CA ARG A 91 1.57 0.74 -19.91
C ARG A 91 0.58 -0.42 -19.94
N ILE A 92 -0.59 -0.26 -19.34
CA ILE A 92 -1.66 -1.26 -19.32
C ILE A 92 -2.67 -0.93 -20.44
N PRO A 93 -2.82 -1.80 -21.47
CA PRO A 93 -3.62 -1.49 -22.66
C PRO A 93 -5.07 -1.08 -22.37
N GLN A 94 -5.70 -1.66 -21.35
CA GLN A 94 -7.10 -1.39 -20.99
C GLN A 94 -7.33 0.03 -20.46
N TYR A 95 -6.29 0.72 -19.97
CA TYR A 95 -6.41 2.08 -19.43
C TYR A 95 -6.10 3.17 -20.45
N SER A 96 -5.81 2.81 -21.70
CA SER A 96 -5.51 3.76 -22.78
C SER A 96 -6.75 4.53 -23.30
N SER A 97 -7.97 4.14 -22.94
CA SER A 97 -9.22 4.60 -23.54
C SER A 97 -10.15 5.40 -22.63
N VAL A 98 -9.79 5.66 -21.36
CA VAL A 98 -10.61 6.48 -20.46
C VAL A 98 -10.47 7.94 -20.86
N ASP A 99 -11.61 8.63 -21.09
CA ASP A 99 -11.65 10.09 -21.24
C ASP A 99 -11.39 10.75 -19.87
N ILE A 100 -10.10 10.81 -19.52
CA ILE A 100 -9.60 11.37 -18.27
C ILE A 100 -10.02 12.85 -18.14
N GLN A 101 -10.11 13.58 -19.26
CA GLN A 101 -10.46 15.00 -19.24
C GLN A 101 -11.90 15.23 -18.79
N LYS A 102 -12.85 14.43 -19.30
CA LYS A 102 -14.24 14.48 -18.84
C LYS A 102 -14.38 14.10 -17.36
N ALA A 103 -13.63 13.09 -16.90
CA ALA A 103 -13.63 12.67 -15.50
C ALA A 103 -13.07 13.77 -14.57
N LEU A 104 -11.95 14.40 -14.94
CA LEU A 104 -11.32 15.47 -14.17
C LEU A 104 -12.23 16.70 -14.05
N LYS A 105 -12.89 17.12 -15.13
CA LYS A 105 -13.84 18.24 -15.10
C LYS A 105 -15.00 17.98 -14.13
N ASN A 106 -15.50 16.73 -14.09
CA ASN A 106 -16.54 16.34 -13.16
C ASN A 106 -16.05 16.32 -11.71
N ILE A 107 -14.82 15.86 -11.46
CA ILE A 107 -14.21 15.89 -10.13
C ILE A 107 -14.06 17.34 -9.66
N GLU A 108 -13.48 18.21 -10.49
CA GLU A 108 -13.27 19.62 -10.17
C GLU A 108 -14.58 20.35 -9.81
N LYS A 109 -15.65 20.14 -10.61
CA LYS A 109 -16.98 20.70 -10.32
C LYS A 109 -17.59 20.21 -8.99
N ASN A 110 -17.16 19.05 -8.49
CA ASN A 110 -17.63 18.46 -7.23
C ASN A 110 -16.66 18.65 -6.06
N SER A 111 -15.44 19.11 -6.31
CA SER A 111 -14.40 19.38 -5.30
C SER A 111 -14.74 20.59 -4.44
N GLY A 112 -14.18 20.66 -3.23
CA GLY A 112 -14.31 21.81 -2.32
C GLY A 112 -15.61 21.88 -1.51
N ARG A 113 -16.53 20.91 -1.67
CA ARG A 113 -17.81 20.88 -0.93
C ARG A 113 -17.69 20.51 0.55
N TYR A 114 -16.58 19.89 0.93
CA TYR A 114 -16.34 19.40 2.28
C TYR A 114 -14.97 19.82 2.74
N GLN A 115 -14.88 20.22 4.01
CA GLN A 115 -13.62 20.34 4.70
C GLN A 115 -13.38 19.06 5.49
N ILE A 116 -12.30 18.36 5.18
CA ILE A 116 -11.90 17.16 5.91
C ILE A 116 -11.00 17.60 7.06
N LYS A 117 -11.30 17.12 8.27
CA LYS A 117 -10.48 17.32 9.48
C LYS A 117 -10.37 15.99 10.21
N LEU A 118 -9.27 15.81 10.92
CA LEU A 118 -9.14 14.71 11.86
C LEU A 118 -10.20 14.86 12.95
N ALA A 119 -10.89 13.78 13.30
CA ALA A 119 -11.78 13.80 14.45
C ALA A 119 -10.93 13.65 15.73
N SER A 120 -11.39 14.23 16.83
CA SER A 120 -10.66 14.19 18.11
C SER A 120 -10.47 12.79 18.68
N PHE A 121 -11.27 11.81 18.24
CA PHE A 121 -11.19 10.42 18.66
C PHE A 121 -10.25 9.57 17.79
N ASN A 122 -9.76 10.08 16.65
CA ASN A 122 -8.79 9.34 15.84
C ASN A 122 -7.50 9.09 16.64
N SER A 123 -6.89 7.93 16.41
CA SER A 123 -5.58 7.53 16.90
C SER A 123 -4.50 7.65 15.85
N GLU A 124 -3.27 7.45 16.30
CA GLU A 124 -2.13 7.12 15.42
C GLU A 124 -2.21 5.68 14.87
N SER A 125 -3.12 4.85 15.42
CA SER A 125 -3.39 3.49 14.96
C SER A 125 -4.43 3.48 13.83
N ALA A 126 -4.65 2.32 13.21
CA ALA A 126 -5.63 2.20 12.13
C ALA A 126 -7.05 2.29 12.68
N ASP A 127 -7.76 3.37 12.35
CA ASP A 127 -9.19 3.56 12.64
C ASP A 127 -9.99 3.55 11.34
N PHE A 128 -10.96 2.64 11.20
CA PHE A 128 -11.71 2.46 9.95
C PHE A 128 -13.13 1.90 10.16
N SER A 129 -13.88 1.78 9.05
CA SER A 129 -15.26 1.27 9.02
C SER A 129 -16.22 1.96 9.99
N PRO A 130 -16.34 3.30 9.96
CA PRO A 130 -17.30 3.99 10.82
C PRO A 130 -18.74 3.65 10.41
N ALA A 131 -19.60 3.45 11.40
CA ALA A 131 -21.03 3.28 11.24
C ALA A 131 -21.80 4.07 12.30
N PHE A 132 -23.00 4.52 11.95
CA PHE A 132 -23.91 5.12 12.92
C PHE A 132 -24.68 4.02 13.67
N TYR A 133 -24.65 4.09 15.00
CA TYR A 133 -25.47 3.26 15.87
C TYR A 133 -26.22 4.16 16.85
N LYS A 134 -27.52 4.36 16.58
CA LYS A 134 -28.34 5.39 17.25
C LYS A 134 -27.67 6.77 17.09
N GLU A 135 -27.48 7.49 18.18
CA GLU A 135 -26.81 8.80 18.23
C GLU A 135 -25.29 8.68 18.41
N LYS A 136 -24.72 7.49 18.20
CA LYS A 136 -23.28 7.23 18.35
C LYS A 136 -22.64 6.84 17.03
N ILE A 137 -21.34 7.08 16.93
CA ILE A 137 -20.49 6.48 15.91
C ILE A 137 -19.77 5.29 16.55
N VAL A 138 -19.80 4.16 15.87
CA VAL A 138 -18.97 2.99 16.17
C VAL A 138 -17.99 2.81 15.02
N PHE A 139 -16.77 2.40 15.32
CA PHE A 139 -15.72 2.18 14.33
C PHE A 139 -14.76 1.11 14.84
N THR A 140 -13.98 0.57 13.93
CA THR A 140 -12.94 -0.42 14.23
C THR A 140 -11.61 0.30 14.44
N SER A 141 -10.84 -0.10 15.46
CA SER A 141 -9.56 0.54 15.83
C SER A 141 -8.52 -0.50 16.22
N SER A 142 -7.29 -0.37 15.72
CA SER A 142 -6.15 -1.24 16.14
C SER A 142 -5.44 -0.73 17.40
N ARG A 143 -6.02 0.26 18.10
CA ARG A 143 -5.46 0.83 19.33
C ARG A 143 -5.39 -0.25 20.43
N ASP A 144 -4.27 -0.31 21.13
CA ASP A 144 -4.11 -1.20 22.28
C ASP A 144 -5.10 -0.79 23.39
N THR A 145 -5.98 -1.73 23.77
CA THR A 145 -6.98 -1.52 24.83
C THR A 145 -6.52 -2.01 26.21
N GLY A 146 -5.25 -2.42 26.36
CA GLY A 146 -4.68 -2.80 27.64
C GLY A 146 -4.99 -4.23 28.08
N ALA A 147 -5.31 -5.13 27.14
CA ALA A 147 -5.47 -6.55 27.45
C ALA A 147 -4.14 -7.17 27.93
N ALA A 148 -4.20 -8.09 28.91
CA ALA A 148 -3.03 -8.72 29.52
C ALA A 148 -2.11 -9.48 28.54
N PHE A 149 -2.58 -9.78 27.33
CA PHE A 149 -1.82 -10.43 26.27
C PHE A 149 -1.85 -9.59 24.99
N LYS A 150 -0.67 -9.14 24.53
CA LYS A 150 -0.51 -8.47 23.24
C LYS A 150 -0.39 -9.51 22.13
N ARG A 151 -1.46 -9.71 21.35
CA ARG A 151 -1.42 -10.50 20.12
C ARG A 151 -1.35 -9.55 18.93
N LYS A 152 -0.33 -9.71 18.08
CA LYS A 152 -0.12 -8.92 16.88
C LYS A 152 -0.29 -9.78 15.64
N HIS A 153 -0.81 -9.20 14.57
CA HIS A 153 -0.98 -9.86 13.28
C HIS A 153 0.35 -9.83 12.51
N THR A 154 0.81 -10.95 11.95
CA THR A 154 2.11 -11.03 11.23
C THR A 154 2.13 -10.22 9.92
N TRP A 155 0.97 -10.05 9.27
CA TRP A 155 0.83 -9.16 8.10
C TRP A 155 1.33 -7.73 8.38
N THR A 156 0.74 -7.03 9.35
CA THR A 156 0.98 -5.60 9.61
C THR A 156 1.87 -5.34 10.83
N ASN A 157 2.07 -6.34 11.70
CA ASN A 157 2.65 -6.19 13.04
C ASN A 157 1.85 -5.26 14.00
N GLU A 158 0.57 -5.04 13.68
CA GLU A 158 -0.40 -4.29 14.48
C GLU A 158 -1.28 -5.22 15.34
N SER A 159 -2.00 -4.65 16.31
CA SER A 159 -3.00 -5.38 17.09
C SER A 159 -4.17 -5.85 16.20
N PHE A 160 -4.81 -6.95 16.59
CA PHE A 160 -6.06 -7.37 15.96
C PHE A 160 -7.16 -6.32 16.17
N THR A 161 -8.05 -6.23 15.19
CA THR A 161 -9.16 -5.27 15.10
C THR A 161 -10.50 -5.97 15.13
#